data_AF-A0A952UPC4-F1
#
_entry.id   AF-A0A952UPC4-F1
#
_cell.length_a   1.000
_cell.length_b   1.000
_cell.length_c   1.000
_cell.angle_alpha   90.00
_cell.angle_beta   90.00
_cell.angle_gamma   90.00
#
_symmetry.space_group_name_H-M   'P 1'
#
loop_
_entity.id
_entity.type
_entity.pdbx_description
1 polymer ?
#
loop_
_entity_poly.entity_id
_entity_poly.type
_entity_poly.pdbx_seq_one_letter_code
_entity_poly.pdbx_strand_id
1 'polypeptide(L)'
;MDLMRAVATRAMDYPFKYRATGAWGFGEDICLRALLEYAALSGDDAPRLFVEELVRPWCVSAALASALPNADHVAPGVVLLDLYEATGDEVYLAAALKLGELYRSFGEVDGIPVHRPDLAGLSTLIWVDCIALDAPFLARLGDITADASWTELGVRSLHAYTAALADGALFRHGYDVVQKRRSPCVWGRGNGWALHGLVDTLEAEPDLRASELLAAQVAALVGLQATGGLWHTILDDEDSPLENSTAAFYASGVRKALRLGLLEESAELTALVERATRAAVGATGPDGGMPISYATPVGERATYVNAPTGVFPWGQGPLLLALTEEQAARQGATA
;
A
#
# COMPACT_ATOMS: atom_id res chain seq x y z
N MET A 1 19.43 13.10 0.60
CA MET A 1 20.24 11.95 0.16
C MET A 1 20.62 11.02 1.31
N ASP A 2 21.30 11.50 2.35
CA ASP A 2 21.81 10.60 3.41
C ASP A 2 20.72 9.85 4.19
N LEU A 3 19.61 10.52 4.54
CA LEU A 3 18.48 9.86 5.22
C LEU A 3 17.81 8.80 4.33
N MET A 4 17.54 9.11 3.07
CA MET A 4 16.91 8.16 2.12
C MET A 4 17.76 6.90 1.95
N ARG A 5 19.08 7.07 1.83
CA ARG A 5 20.03 5.96 1.78
C ARG A 5 19.95 5.12 3.07
N ALA A 6 19.94 5.74 4.25
CA ALA A 6 19.81 5.03 5.52
C ALA A 6 18.49 4.27 5.64
N VAL A 7 17.36 4.88 5.26
CA VAL A 7 16.03 4.25 5.25
C VAL A 7 16.01 3.04 4.30
N ALA A 8 16.55 3.19 3.09
CA ALA A 8 16.65 2.12 2.09
C ALA A 8 17.55 0.97 2.57
N THR A 9 18.73 1.26 3.14
CA THR A 9 19.59 0.24 3.76
C THR A 9 18.85 -0.49 4.88
N ARG A 10 18.17 0.24 5.76
CA ARG A 10 17.41 -0.35 6.86
C ARG A 10 16.24 -1.21 6.39
N ALA A 11 15.62 -0.85 5.27
CA ALA A 11 14.57 -1.64 4.63
C ALA A 11 15.11 -2.97 4.08
N MET A 12 16.26 -2.94 3.41
CA MET A 12 16.91 -4.15 2.85
C MET A 12 17.42 -5.11 3.93
N ASP A 13 17.75 -4.59 5.13
CA ASP A 13 18.15 -5.41 6.29
C ASP A 13 17.00 -6.22 6.91
N TYR A 14 15.76 -5.99 6.50
CA TYR A 14 14.61 -6.71 7.05
C TYR A 14 14.61 -8.19 6.64
N PRO A 15 14.33 -9.14 7.55
CA PRO A 15 14.19 -10.55 7.21
C PRO A 15 12.82 -10.81 6.54
N PHE A 16 12.71 -10.50 5.25
CA PHE A 16 11.49 -10.69 4.45
C PHE A 16 10.94 -12.12 4.59
N LYS A 17 9.66 -12.22 4.93
CA LYS A 17 8.96 -13.48 5.27
C LYS A 17 9.00 -14.47 4.13
N TYR A 18 8.94 -14.01 2.89
CA TYR A 18 9.03 -14.86 1.70
C TYR A 18 10.21 -15.86 1.79
N ARG A 19 11.38 -15.43 2.28
CA ARG A 19 12.55 -16.32 2.41
C ARG A 19 12.32 -17.50 3.35
N ALA A 20 11.42 -17.35 4.33
CA ALA A 20 11.11 -18.37 5.32
C ALA A 20 9.84 -19.16 5.02
N THR A 21 8.82 -18.52 4.44
CA THR A 21 7.47 -19.08 4.30
C THR A 21 7.07 -19.38 2.85
N GLY A 22 7.77 -18.81 1.87
CA GLY A 22 7.36 -18.86 0.47
C GLY A 22 6.18 -17.94 0.13
N ALA A 23 5.71 -17.10 1.06
CA ALA A 23 4.60 -16.18 0.90
C ALA A 23 4.99 -14.73 1.21
N TRP A 24 4.38 -13.78 0.50
CA TRP A 24 4.66 -12.34 0.55
C TRP A 24 3.69 -11.58 1.43
N GLY A 25 4.11 -10.81 2.42
CA GLY A 25 3.16 -10.00 3.20
C GLY A 25 2.73 -8.70 2.48
N PHE A 26 1.53 -8.19 2.77
CA PHE A 26 1.04 -6.90 2.24
C PHE A 26 2.03 -5.75 2.49
N GLY A 27 2.52 -5.65 3.73
CA GLY A 27 3.46 -4.61 4.10
C GLY A 27 4.85 -4.75 3.48
N GLU A 28 5.19 -5.91 2.90
CA GLU A 28 6.44 -6.11 2.17
C GLU A 28 6.37 -5.48 0.77
N ASP A 29 5.21 -5.54 0.10
CA ASP A 29 4.99 -4.97 -1.24
C ASP A 29 5.37 -3.49 -1.31
N ILE A 30 4.73 -2.63 -0.51
CA ILE A 30 4.99 -1.18 -0.53
C ILE A 30 6.45 -0.82 -0.24
N CYS A 31 7.15 -1.67 0.51
CA CYS A 31 8.57 -1.50 0.79
C CYS A 31 9.43 -1.81 -0.44
N LEU A 32 9.14 -2.91 -1.13
CA LEU A 32 9.83 -3.29 -2.37
C LEU A 32 9.58 -2.25 -3.47
N ARG A 33 8.33 -1.78 -3.62
CA ARG A 33 7.99 -0.68 -4.54
C ARG A 33 8.81 0.58 -4.23
N ALA A 34 8.86 0.97 -2.96
CA ALA A 34 9.65 2.13 -2.53
C ALA A 34 11.15 1.99 -2.84
N LEU A 35 11.71 0.79 -2.73
CA LEU A 35 13.11 0.53 -3.08
C LEU A 35 13.35 0.67 -4.59
N LEU A 36 12.42 0.22 -5.43
CA LEU A 36 12.50 0.39 -6.88
C LEU A 36 12.41 1.87 -7.27
N GLU A 37 11.46 2.61 -6.73
CA GLU A 37 11.33 4.05 -6.97
C GLU A 37 12.56 4.83 -6.49
N TYR A 38 13.10 4.49 -5.32
CA TYR A 38 14.33 5.10 -4.81
C TYR A 38 15.54 4.79 -5.71
N ALA A 39 15.67 3.55 -6.21
CA ALA A 39 16.74 3.20 -7.15
C ALA A 39 16.67 4.05 -8.42
N ALA A 40 15.47 4.16 -9.02
CA ALA A 40 15.23 4.97 -10.21
C ALA A 40 15.56 6.46 -9.99
N LEU A 41 15.14 7.04 -8.85
CA LEU A 41 15.39 8.44 -8.53
C LEU A 41 16.87 8.73 -8.22
N SER A 42 17.53 7.85 -7.47
CA SER A 42 18.89 8.08 -6.96
C SER A 42 20.00 7.68 -7.93
N GLY A 43 19.70 6.81 -8.90
CA GLY A 43 20.69 6.15 -9.75
C GLY A 43 21.53 5.10 -9.01
N ASP A 44 21.19 4.77 -7.77
CA ASP A 44 21.80 3.68 -7.00
C ASP A 44 21.05 2.38 -7.34
N ASP A 45 21.73 1.46 -8.02
CA ASP A 45 21.15 0.19 -8.45
C ASP A 45 21.01 -0.85 -7.32
N ALA A 46 21.70 -0.67 -6.18
CA ALA A 46 21.72 -1.67 -5.13
C ALA A 46 20.33 -2.06 -4.59
N PRO A 47 19.39 -1.12 -4.36
CA PRO A 47 18.00 -1.44 -3.98
C PRO A 47 17.26 -2.23 -5.05
N ARG A 48 17.41 -1.90 -6.34
CA ARG A 48 16.77 -2.66 -7.43
C ARG A 48 17.30 -4.09 -7.50
N LEU A 49 18.62 -4.26 -7.46
CA LEU A 49 19.26 -5.58 -7.44
C LEU A 49 18.82 -6.41 -6.23
N PHE A 50 18.69 -5.79 -5.05
CA PHE A 50 18.15 -6.47 -3.87
C PHE A 50 16.71 -6.98 -4.11
N VAL A 51 15.83 -6.16 -4.69
CA VAL A 51 14.46 -6.57 -5.00
C VAL A 51 14.44 -7.71 -6.02
N GLU A 52 15.26 -7.65 -7.07
CA GLU A 52 15.40 -8.72 -8.06
C GLU A 52 15.88 -10.03 -7.43
N GLU A 53 16.93 -9.98 -6.60
CA GLU A 53 17.46 -11.15 -5.89
C GLU A 53 16.43 -11.79 -4.95
N LEU A 54 15.50 -10.99 -4.41
CA LEU A 54 14.43 -11.46 -3.55
C LEU A 54 13.26 -12.04 -4.35
N VAL A 55 12.81 -11.36 -5.42
CA VAL A 55 11.57 -11.68 -6.14
C VAL A 55 11.77 -12.72 -7.24
N ARG A 56 12.89 -12.69 -7.96
CA ARG A 56 13.12 -13.56 -9.11
C ARG A 56 13.09 -15.07 -8.76
N PRO A 57 13.66 -15.55 -7.64
CA PRO A 57 13.56 -16.96 -7.26
C PRO A 57 12.12 -17.44 -7.04
N TRP A 58 11.23 -16.55 -6.58
CA TRP A 58 9.81 -16.87 -6.42
C TRP A 58 9.12 -17.08 -7.77
N CYS A 59 9.45 -16.24 -8.76
CA CYS A 59 8.89 -16.28 -10.12
C CYS A 59 9.21 -17.57 -10.89
N VAL A 60 10.25 -18.30 -10.49
CA VAL A 60 10.64 -19.58 -11.10
C VAL A 60 10.43 -20.78 -10.18
N SER A 61 9.81 -20.56 -9.02
CA SER A 61 9.60 -21.62 -8.03
C SER A 61 8.59 -22.66 -8.51
N ALA A 62 8.79 -23.92 -8.12
CA ALA A 62 7.85 -25.00 -8.41
C ALA A 62 6.46 -24.77 -7.76
N ALA A 63 6.39 -23.96 -6.70
CA ALA A 63 5.13 -23.54 -6.07
C ALA A 63 4.27 -22.72 -7.05
N LEU A 64 4.87 -21.71 -7.72
CA LEU A 64 4.19 -20.96 -8.79
C LEU A 64 3.85 -21.83 -10.02
N ALA A 65 4.48 -23.00 -10.17
CA ALA A 65 4.20 -23.93 -11.27
C ALA A 65 3.05 -24.91 -11.00
N SER A 66 2.74 -25.22 -9.73
CA SER A 66 1.85 -26.33 -9.36
C SER A 66 0.58 -25.96 -8.60
N ALA A 67 0.58 -24.81 -7.92
CA ALA A 67 -0.56 -24.07 -7.37
C ALA A 67 0.02 -23.05 -6.38
N LEU A 68 -0.38 -21.79 -6.45
CA LEU A 68 0.03 -20.76 -5.52
C LEU A 68 -0.54 -21.06 -4.11
N PRO A 69 0.28 -21.40 -3.10
CA PRO A 69 -0.24 -21.63 -1.76
C PRO A 69 -0.57 -20.28 -1.08
N ASN A 70 -1.77 -20.13 -0.52
CA ASN A 70 -1.97 -19.60 0.84
C ASN A 70 -1.00 -18.51 1.34
N ALA A 71 -1.08 -17.20 1.06
CA ALA A 71 -1.92 -16.30 1.89
C ALA A 71 -2.01 -14.79 1.52
N ASP A 72 -1.38 -14.28 0.48
CA ASP A 72 -1.32 -12.83 0.25
C ASP A 72 -1.21 -12.57 -1.26
N HIS A 73 -2.17 -13.13 -1.98
CA HIS A 73 -1.96 -13.74 -3.29
C HIS A 73 -1.62 -12.81 -4.44
N VAL A 74 -1.92 -11.53 -4.35
CA VAL A 74 -1.50 -10.55 -5.35
C VAL A 74 -0.56 -9.49 -4.79
N ALA A 75 -0.10 -9.64 -3.53
CA ALA A 75 0.75 -8.66 -2.88
C ALA A 75 1.97 -8.26 -3.73
N PRO A 76 2.77 -9.17 -4.33
CA PRO A 76 3.90 -8.74 -5.16
C PRO A 76 3.49 -8.28 -6.57
N GLY A 77 2.20 -8.24 -6.90
CA GLY A 77 1.70 -8.03 -8.25
C GLY A 77 2.24 -6.76 -8.89
N VAL A 78 2.15 -5.63 -8.19
CA VAL A 78 2.68 -4.34 -8.68
C VAL A 78 4.20 -4.39 -8.82
N VAL A 79 4.92 -4.94 -7.84
CA VAL A 79 6.39 -5.12 -7.90
C VAL A 79 6.82 -5.95 -9.11
N LEU A 80 6.07 -6.99 -9.47
CA LEU A 80 6.38 -7.79 -10.67
C LEU A 80 6.21 -6.97 -11.95
N LEU A 81 5.20 -6.12 -12.02
CA LEU A 81 4.99 -5.23 -13.17
C LEU A 81 6.10 -4.17 -13.25
N ASP A 82 6.50 -3.58 -12.11
CA ASP A 82 7.63 -2.63 -12.05
C ASP A 82 8.94 -3.27 -12.52
N LEU A 83 9.23 -4.51 -12.08
CA LEU A 83 10.41 -5.25 -12.52
C LEU A 83 10.34 -5.62 -13.99
N TYR A 84 9.16 -5.97 -14.51
CA TYR A 84 8.97 -6.24 -15.94
C TYR A 84 9.28 -4.99 -16.78
N GLU A 85 8.71 -3.84 -16.44
CA GLU A 85 8.95 -2.58 -17.15
C GLU A 85 10.42 -2.15 -17.07
N ALA A 86 11.06 -2.33 -15.91
CA ALA A 86 12.45 -1.94 -15.70
C ALA A 86 13.46 -2.83 -16.45
N THR A 87 13.14 -4.11 -16.68
CA THR A 87 14.12 -5.10 -17.16
C THR A 87 13.77 -5.75 -18.50
N GLY A 88 12.49 -5.80 -18.87
CA GLY A 88 11.98 -6.60 -19.98
C GLY A 88 12.05 -8.12 -19.75
N ASP A 89 12.37 -8.61 -18.54
CA ASP A 89 12.40 -10.06 -18.26
C ASP A 89 10.96 -10.60 -18.13
N GLU A 90 10.53 -11.32 -19.16
CA GLU A 90 9.21 -11.98 -19.27
C GLU A 90 8.87 -12.90 -18.10
N VAL A 91 9.85 -13.33 -17.30
CA VAL A 91 9.59 -14.12 -16.09
C VAL A 91 8.67 -13.39 -15.10
N TYR A 92 8.77 -12.07 -15.02
CA TYR A 92 7.97 -11.25 -14.10
C TYR A 92 6.54 -11.10 -14.60
N LEU A 93 6.35 -10.80 -15.90
CA LEU A 93 5.01 -10.72 -16.49
C LEU A 93 4.29 -12.07 -16.45
N ALA A 94 4.99 -13.18 -16.73
CA ALA A 94 4.42 -14.51 -16.61
C ALA A 94 3.98 -14.84 -15.17
N ALA A 95 4.72 -14.37 -14.16
CA ALA A 95 4.33 -14.52 -12.76
C ALA A 95 3.13 -13.62 -12.40
N ALA A 96 3.12 -12.37 -12.87
CA ALA A 96 2.01 -11.43 -12.69
C ALA A 96 0.71 -11.97 -13.29
N LEU A 97 0.73 -12.47 -14.53
CA LEU A 97 -0.44 -13.08 -15.17
C LEU A 97 -1.01 -14.24 -14.33
N LYS A 98 -0.15 -15.09 -13.76
CA LYS A 98 -0.60 -16.17 -12.86
C LYS A 98 -1.26 -15.64 -11.59
N LEU A 99 -0.79 -14.52 -11.04
CA LEU A 99 -1.43 -13.88 -9.89
C LEU A 99 -2.79 -13.29 -10.26
N GLY A 100 -2.89 -12.66 -11.44
CA GLY A 100 -4.16 -12.17 -11.98
C GLY A 100 -5.17 -13.30 -12.14
N GLU A 101 -4.77 -14.43 -12.73
CA GLU A 101 -5.66 -15.59 -12.87
C GLU A 101 -6.07 -16.20 -11.54
N LEU A 102 -5.15 -16.23 -10.56
CA LEU A 102 -5.48 -16.64 -9.21
C LEU A 102 -6.54 -15.72 -8.61
N TYR A 103 -6.36 -14.39 -8.71
CA TYR A 103 -7.34 -13.43 -8.23
C TYR A 103 -8.71 -13.64 -8.89
N ARG A 104 -8.74 -13.83 -10.21
CA ARG A 104 -9.97 -14.11 -10.96
C ARG A 104 -10.66 -15.40 -10.53
N SER A 105 -9.90 -16.36 -9.98
CA SER A 105 -10.46 -17.61 -9.44
C SER A 105 -11.14 -17.43 -8.07
N PHE A 106 -10.95 -16.29 -7.41
CA PHE A 106 -11.64 -16.02 -6.15
C PHE A 106 -13.12 -15.84 -6.40
N GLY A 107 -13.93 -16.43 -5.52
CA GLY A 107 -15.37 -16.22 -5.55
C GLY A 107 -15.74 -14.78 -5.20
N GLU A 108 -16.99 -14.44 -5.47
CA GLU A 108 -17.58 -13.18 -5.02
C GLU A 108 -18.79 -13.48 -4.12
N VAL A 109 -19.03 -12.64 -3.11
CA VAL A 109 -20.26 -12.65 -2.31
C VAL A 109 -20.95 -11.31 -2.49
N ASP A 110 -22.16 -11.31 -3.03
CA ASP A 110 -22.91 -10.09 -3.37
C ASP A 110 -22.09 -9.08 -4.22
N GLY A 111 -21.26 -9.58 -5.14
CA GLY A 111 -20.40 -8.77 -6.01
C GLY A 111 -19.12 -8.24 -5.36
N ILE A 112 -18.79 -8.71 -4.15
CA ILE A 112 -17.55 -8.38 -3.43
C ILE A 112 -16.58 -9.56 -3.57
N PRO A 113 -15.41 -9.39 -4.19
CA PRO A 113 -14.42 -10.46 -4.26
C PRO A 113 -13.89 -10.81 -2.87
N VAL A 114 -13.85 -12.10 -2.54
CA VAL A 114 -13.23 -12.54 -1.28
C VAL A 114 -11.72 -12.65 -1.47
N HIS A 115 -10.95 -12.08 -0.54
CA HIS A 115 -9.50 -12.01 -0.69
C HIS A 115 -8.80 -13.30 -0.22
N ARG A 116 -9.35 -14.00 0.79
CA ARG A 116 -8.76 -15.22 1.39
C ARG A 116 -9.72 -16.39 1.51
N PRO A 117 -10.43 -16.79 0.42
CA PRO A 117 -11.43 -17.86 0.46
C PRO A 117 -10.90 -19.19 1.01
N ASP A 118 -9.59 -19.33 0.95
CA ASP A 118 -8.79 -20.48 1.26
C ASP A 118 -8.48 -20.71 2.75
N LEU A 119 -8.64 -19.70 3.61
CA LEU A 119 -8.37 -19.81 5.05
C LEU A 119 -9.65 -19.74 5.87
N ALA A 120 -9.89 -20.81 6.63
CA ALA A 120 -10.95 -20.84 7.63
C ALA A 120 -10.80 -19.67 8.62
N GLY A 121 -11.88 -18.92 8.82
CA GLY A 121 -11.92 -17.73 9.67
C GLY A 121 -11.60 -16.42 8.95
N LEU A 122 -10.98 -16.46 7.78
CA LEU A 122 -10.71 -15.29 6.92
C LEU A 122 -11.45 -15.34 5.58
N SER A 123 -12.05 -16.47 5.23
CA SER A 123 -12.71 -16.73 3.95
C SER A 123 -13.91 -15.82 3.65
N THR A 124 -14.43 -15.12 4.66
CA THR A 124 -15.52 -14.15 4.52
C THR A 124 -15.07 -12.72 4.80
N LEU A 125 -13.81 -12.50 5.15
CA LEU A 125 -13.31 -11.19 5.56
C LEU A 125 -12.55 -10.53 4.40
N ILE A 126 -12.91 -9.28 4.11
CA ILE A 126 -12.09 -8.38 3.30
C ILE A 126 -11.47 -7.31 4.18
N TRP A 127 -10.33 -6.79 3.76
CA TRP A 127 -9.57 -5.76 4.46
C TRP A 127 -9.46 -4.50 3.62
N VAL A 128 -9.31 -3.36 4.27
CA VAL A 128 -8.99 -2.09 3.61
C VAL A 128 -7.68 -2.16 2.83
N ASP A 129 -6.73 -2.97 3.28
CA ASP A 129 -5.45 -3.21 2.61
C ASP A 129 -5.62 -3.78 1.19
N CYS A 130 -6.71 -4.55 0.92
CA CYS A 130 -7.02 -5.09 -0.41
C CYS A 130 -7.20 -3.99 -1.46
N ILE A 131 -7.60 -2.78 -1.05
CA ILE A 131 -7.72 -1.61 -1.94
C ILE A 131 -6.37 -1.24 -2.55
N ALA A 132 -5.28 -1.37 -1.79
CA ALA A 132 -3.93 -1.01 -2.23
C ALA A 132 -3.26 -2.06 -3.11
N LEU A 133 -3.66 -3.32 -2.97
CA LEU A 133 -3.00 -4.43 -3.65
C LEU A 133 -3.74 -4.82 -4.91
N ASP A 134 -5.04 -5.08 -4.79
CA ASP A 134 -5.78 -5.79 -5.83
C ASP A 134 -6.07 -4.86 -7.01
N ALA A 135 -6.67 -3.70 -6.74
CA ALA A 135 -7.12 -2.79 -7.80
C ALA A 135 -5.97 -2.17 -8.62
N PRO A 136 -4.90 -1.61 -8.00
CA PRO A 136 -3.77 -1.06 -8.76
C PRO A 136 -3.06 -2.11 -9.61
N PHE A 137 -2.86 -3.31 -9.05
CA PHE A 137 -2.22 -4.41 -9.76
C PHE A 137 -3.01 -4.79 -11.01
N LEU A 138 -4.33 -5.01 -10.87
CA LEU A 138 -5.17 -5.45 -11.98
C LEU A 138 -5.34 -4.37 -13.05
N ALA A 139 -5.45 -3.10 -12.64
CA ALA A 139 -5.50 -1.97 -13.57
C ALA A 139 -4.24 -1.88 -14.43
N ARG A 140 -3.06 -1.96 -13.79
CA ARG A 140 -1.78 -1.96 -14.52
C ARG A 140 -1.55 -3.21 -15.35
N LEU A 141 -2.00 -4.38 -14.89
CA LEU A 141 -1.91 -5.61 -15.66
C LEU A 141 -2.68 -5.48 -16.98
N GLY A 142 -3.86 -4.84 -16.96
CA GLY A 142 -4.65 -4.59 -18.17
C GLY A 142 -3.97 -3.66 -19.16
N ASP A 143 -3.34 -2.58 -18.67
CA ASP A 143 -2.56 -1.67 -19.49
C ASP A 143 -1.36 -2.37 -20.17
N ILE A 144 -0.52 -3.07 -19.38
CA ILE A 144 0.67 -3.77 -19.88
C ILE A 144 0.32 -4.89 -20.88
N THR A 145 -0.79 -5.59 -20.66
CA THR A 145 -1.20 -6.73 -21.51
C THR A 145 -2.12 -6.33 -22.66
N ALA A 146 -2.59 -5.08 -22.69
CA ALA A 146 -3.67 -4.60 -23.56
C ALA A 146 -4.97 -5.44 -23.47
N ASP A 147 -5.24 -6.04 -22.30
CA ASP A 147 -6.46 -6.79 -22.01
C ASP A 147 -7.30 -6.04 -20.97
N ALA A 148 -8.29 -5.31 -21.48
CA ALA A 148 -9.19 -4.47 -20.68
C ALA A 148 -9.96 -5.25 -19.61
N SER A 149 -10.08 -6.59 -19.73
CA SER A 149 -10.78 -7.38 -18.71
C SER A 149 -10.09 -7.33 -17.35
N TRP A 150 -8.78 -7.08 -17.30
CA TRP A 150 -8.05 -6.86 -16.05
C TRP A 150 -8.34 -5.49 -15.45
N THR A 151 -8.34 -4.44 -16.27
CA THR A 151 -8.67 -3.08 -15.82
C THR A 151 -10.10 -2.98 -15.30
N GLU A 152 -11.05 -3.56 -16.03
CA GLU A 152 -12.46 -3.64 -15.60
C GLU A 152 -12.61 -4.41 -14.28
N LEU A 153 -11.84 -5.48 -14.09
CA LEU A 153 -11.81 -6.24 -12.84
C LEU A 153 -11.24 -5.40 -11.68
N GLY A 154 -10.12 -4.71 -11.89
CA GLY A 154 -9.50 -3.83 -10.89
C GLY A 154 -10.42 -2.71 -10.42
N VAL A 155 -11.03 -1.98 -11.36
CA VAL A 155 -11.97 -0.89 -11.06
C VAL A 155 -13.23 -1.42 -10.37
N ARG A 156 -13.77 -2.58 -10.80
CA ARG A 156 -14.90 -3.21 -10.11
C ARG A 156 -14.56 -3.59 -8.67
N SER A 157 -13.41 -4.19 -8.44
CA SER A 157 -12.94 -4.56 -7.10
C SER A 157 -12.75 -3.35 -6.20
N LEU A 158 -12.14 -2.27 -6.72
CA LEU A 158 -12.03 -1.00 -6.00
C LEU A 158 -13.40 -0.49 -5.54
N HIS A 159 -14.38 -0.46 -6.44
CA HIS A 159 -15.74 -0.01 -6.15
C HIS A 159 -16.47 -0.88 -5.14
N ALA A 160 -16.24 -2.20 -5.18
CA ALA A 160 -16.83 -3.15 -4.23
C ALA A 160 -16.22 -2.99 -2.83
N TYR A 161 -14.89 -2.93 -2.72
CA TYR A 161 -14.20 -2.79 -1.44
C TYR A 161 -14.50 -1.46 -0.77
N THR A 162 -14.41 -0.35 -1.51
CA THR A 162 -14.69 0.98 -0.98
C THR A 162 -16.12 1.08 -0.46
N ALA A 163 -17.12 0.55 -1.19
CA ALA A 163 -18.51 0.55 -0.74
C ALA A 163 -18.73 -0.32 0.51
N ALA A 164 -18.11 -1.50 0.57
CA ALA A 164 -18.25 -2.42 1.69
C ALA A 164 -17.64 -1.86 2.97
N LEU A 165 -16.46 -1.23 2.87
CA LEU A 165 -15.68 -0.77 4.02
C LEU A 165 -15.98 0.67 4.45
N ALA A 166 -16.69 1.44 3.64
CA ALA A 166 -16.96 2.86 3.88
C ALA A 166 -17.59 3.16 5.25
N ASP A 167 -17.08 4.21 5.87
CA ASP A 167 -17.65 4.93 7.00
C ASP A 167 -17.48 6.44 6.79
N GLY A 168 -18.51 7.04 6.19
CA GLY A 168 -18.39 8.37 5.61
C GLY A 168 -17.36 8.39 4.49
N ALA A 169 -16.34 9.24 4.62
CA ALA A 169 -15.23 9.36 3.66
C ALA A 169 -14.00 8.50 4.05
N LEU A 170 -14.06 7.76 5.15
CA LEU A 170 -12.99 6.88 5.63
C LEU A 170 -13.42 5.41 5.50
N PHE A 171 -12.52 4.50 5.84
CA PHE A 171 -12.76 3.05 5.74
C PHE A 171 -12.53 2.35 7.08
N ARG A 172 -13.45 1.45 7.43
CA ARG A 172 -13.25 0.49 8.53
C ARG A 172 -12.20 -0.55 8.09
N HIS A 173 -11.45 -1.11 9.04
CA HIS A 173 -10.35 -2.03 8.73
C HIS A 173 -10.81 -3.28 7.98
N GLY A 174 -11.93 -3.89 8.37
CA GLY A 174 -12.45 -5.07 7.68
C GLY A 174 -13.96 -5.11 7.55
N TYR A 175 -14.44 -5.97 6.66
CA TYR A 175 -15.85 -6.26 6.43
C TYR A 175 -16.06 -7.75 6.21
N ASP A 176 -16.95 -8.35 7.01
CA ASP A 176 -17.38 -9.73 6.80
C ASP A 176 -18.53 -9.74 5.78
N VAL A 177 -18.28 -10.32 4.60
CA VAL A 177 -19.21 -10.34 3.47
C VAL A 177 -20.45 -11.21 3.70
N VAL A 178 -20.38 -12.19 4.60
CA VAL A 178 -21.49 -13.08 4.93
C VAL A 178 -22.34 -12.50 6.06
N GLN A 179 -21.69 -12.04 7.14
CA GLN A 179 -22.36 -11.39 8.27
C GLN A 179 -22.82 -9.97 7.96
N LYS A 180 -22.35 -9.41 6.84
CA LYS A 180 -22.58 -8.02 6.40
C LYS A 180 -22.21 -7.01 7.49
N ARG A 181 -21.08 -7.25 8.15
CA ARG A 181 -20.66 -6.52 9.35
C ARG A 181 -19.27 -5.91 9.16
N ARG A 182 -19.17 -4.60 9.36
CA ARG A 182 -17.89 -3.88 9.43
C ARG A 182 -17.23 -4.11 10.79
N SER A 183 -15.90 -4.16 10.78
CA SER A 183 -15.08 -4.09 11.99
C SER A 183 -15.29 -2.76 12.72
N PRO A 184 -15.04 -2.69 14.04
CA PRO A 184 -15.38 -1.51 14.84
C PRO A 184 -14.42 -0.33 14.68
N CYS A 185 -13.27 -0.45 14.01
CA CYS A 185 -12.23 0.60 14.02
C CYS A 185 -11.97 1.19 12.63
N VAL A 186 -11.90 2.52 12.56
CA VAL A 186 -11.34 3.26 11.42
C VAL A 186 -9.81 3.30 11.59
N TRP A 187 -9.13 2.22 11.22
CA TRP A 187 -7.70 2.06 11.46
C TRP A 187 -6.87 3.02 10.58
N GLY A 188 -5.96 3.78 11.20
CA GLY A 188 -5.16 4.81 10.54
C GLY A 188 -4.30 4.27 9.40
N ARG A 189 -3.41 3.31 9.65
CA ARG A 189 -2.58 2.73 8.59
C ARG A 189 -3.44 2.08 7.48
N GLY A 190 -4.57 1.49 7.84
CA GLY A 190 -5.54 0.97 6.88
C GLY A 190 -6.07 2.02 5.91
N ASN A 191 -6.39 3.22 6.40
CA ASN A 191 -6.79 4.33 5.54
C ASN A 191 -5.61 4.86 4.70
N GLY A 192 -4.38 4.68 5.16
CA GLY A 192 -3.17 4.92 4.38
C GLY A 192 -3.07 3.98 3.18
N TRP A 193 -3.36 2.71 3.37
CA TRP A 193 -3.47 1.75 2.26
C TRP A 193 -4.56 2.14 1.27
N ALA A 194 -5.76 2.48 1.75
CA ALA A 194 -6.84 2.91 0.85
C ALA A 194 -6.45 4.15 0.03
N LEU A 195 -5.75 5.12 0.63
CA LEU A 195 -5.25 6.31 -0.07
C LEU A 195 -4.31 5.91 -1.21
N HIS A 196 -3.32 5.05 -0.94
CA HIS A 196 -2.39 4.57 -1.98
C HIS A 196 -3.12 3.78 -3.07
N GLY A 197 -4.04 2.90 -2.70
CA GLY A 197 -4.82 2.13 -3.67
C GLY A 197 -5.71 2.98 -4.57
N LEU A 198 -6.33 4.03 -4.04
CA LEU A 198 -7.09 5.00 -4.83
C LEU A 198 -6.17 5.73 -5.82
N VAL A 199 -5.05 6.26 -5.35
CA VAL A 199 -4.09 7.00 -6.17
C VAL A 199 -3.49 6.14 -7.27
N ASP A 200 -3.01 4.95 -6.92
CA ASP A 200 -2.34 4.04 -7.86
C ASP A 200 -3.32 3.45 -8.88
N THR A 201 -4.58 3.20 -8.50
CA THR A 201 -5.61 2.78 -9.47
C THR A 201 -5.94 3.91 -10.43
N LEU A 202 -6.08 5.15 -9.93
CA LEU A 202 -6.38 6.33 -10.75
C LEU A 202 -5.24 6.72 -11.70
N GLU A 203 -3.99 6.41 -11.33
CA GLU A 203 -2.83 6.56 -12.22
C GLU A 203 -2.93 5.63 -13.43
N ALA A 204 -3.42 4.40 -13.23
CA ALA A 204 -3.58 3.42 -14.29
C ALA A 204 -4.88 3.60 -15.10
N GLU A 205 -6.00 3.90 -14.44
CA GLU A 205 -7.31 4.07 -15.06
C GLU A 205 -8.11 5.20 -14.37
N PRO A 206 -8.36 6.33 -15.06
CA PRO A 206 -9.17 7.42 -14.52
C PRO A 206 -10.62 7.00 -14.23
N ASP A 207 -11.08 7.20 -12.99
CA ASP A 207 -12.44 6.90 -12.56
C ASP A 207 -12.99 8.04 -11.69
N LEU A 208 -14.07 8.68 -12.13
CA LEU A 208 -14.64 9.87 -11.47
C LEU A 208 -15.05 9.58 -10.01
N ARG A 209 -15.67 8.41 -9.75
CA ARG A 209 -16.14 8.06 -8.41
C ARG A 209 -14.96 7.85 -7.46
N ALA A 210 -13.88 7.22 -7.93
CA ALA A 210 -12.64 7.07 -7.17
C ALA A 210 -11.94 8.42 -6.94
N SER A 211 -11.94 9.32 -7.91
CA SER A 211 -11.40 10.69 -7.74
C SER A 211 -12.16 11.49 -6.69
N GLU A 212 -13.50 11.47 -6.73
CA GLU A 212 -14.34 12.13 -5.72
C GLU A 212 -14.11 11.55 -4.32
N LEU A 213 -13.97 10.21 -4.23
CA LEU A 213 -13.69 9.51 -2.98
C LEU A 213 -12.30 9.84 -2.44
N LEU A 214 -11.28 9.92 -3.29
CA LEU A 214 -9.92 10.34 -2.93
C LEU A 214 -9.94 11.75 -2.33
N ALA A 215 -10.59 12.70 -3.00
CA ALA A 215 -10.71 14.08 -2.50
C ALA A 215 -11.44 14.14 -1.15
N ALA A 216 -12.54 13.38 -1.00
CA ALA A 216 -13.29 13.31 0.25
C ALA A 216 -12.47 12.68 1.39
N GLN A 217 -11.74 11.58 1.11
CA GLN A 217 -10.90 10.91 2.10
C GLN A 217 -9.79 11.84 2.59
N VAL A 218 -9.08 12.51 1.67
CA VAL A 218 -8.01 13.43 2.03
C VAL A 218 -8.54 14.61 2.84
N ALA A 219 -9.70 15.16 2.48
CA ALA A 219 -10.34 16.21 3.28
C ALA A 219 -10.68 15.74 4.71
N ALA A 220 -11.16 14.50 4.89
CA ALA A 220 -11.38 13.93 6.21
C ALA A 220 -10.07 13.75 7.00
N LEU A 221 -9.00 13.28 6.35
CA LEU A 221 -7.68 13.14 6.96
C LEU A 221 -7.08 14.49 7.40
N VAL A 222 -7.30 15.57 6.64
CA VAL A 222 -6.93 16.94 7.05
C VAL A 222 -7.57 17.31 8.39
N GLY A 223 -8.86 17.01 8.56
CA GLY A 223 -9.60 17.30 9.79
C GLY A 223 -9.14 16.51 11.01
N LEU A 224 -8.41 15.41 10.81
CA LEU A 224 -8.01 14.48 11.88
C LEU A 224 -6.50 14.53 12.21
N GLN A 225 -5.74 15.43 11.57
CA GLN A 225 -4.31 15.54 11.85
C GLN A 225 -4.08 16.11 13.26
N ALA A 226 -3.48 15.29 14.12
CA ALA A 226 -3.19 15.66 15.49
C ALA A 226 -2.05 16.70 15.59
N THR A 227 -1.92 17.29 16.77
CA THR A 227 -0.82 18.21 17.08
C THR A 227 0.51 17.48 16.90
N GLY A 228 1.38 18.03 16.04
CA GLY A 228 2.68 17.42 15.69
C GLY A 228 2.72 16.74 14.33
N GLY A 229 1.60 16.65 13.60
CA GLY A 229 1.57 16.16 12.22
C GLY A 229 1.32 14.66 12.06
N LEU A 230 0.99 13.97 13.15
CA LEU A 230 0.64 12.54 13.20
C LEU A 230 -0.88 12.35 13.20
N TRP A 231 -1.32 11.09 13.10
CA TRP A 231 -2.69 10.68 13.35
C TRP A 231 -2.72 9.60 14.42
N HIS A 232 -3.87 9.48 15.07
CA HIS A 232 -4.18 8.41 15.99
C HIS A 232 -4.29 7.07 15.25
N THR A 233 -3.87 5.98 15.89
CA THR A 233 -3.91 4.61 15.30
C THR A 233 -5.34 4.20 14.96
N ILE A 234 -6.32 4.70 15.71
CA ILE A 234 -7.74 4.68 15.36
C ILE A 234 -8.15 6.13 15.11
N LEU A 235 -8.54 6.44 13.87
CA LEU A 235 -8.70 7.82 13.40
C LEU A 235 -9.81 8.60 14.12
N ASP A 236 -10.87 7.90 14.53
CA ASP A 236 -12.03 8.45 15.25
C ASP A 236 -11.91 8.32 16.78
N ASP A 237 -10.71 8.08 17.32
CA ASP A 237 -10.44 7.88 18.74
C ASP A 237 -9.17 8.63 19.18
N GLU A 238 -9.35 9.85 19.67
CA GLU A 238 -8.28 10.73 20.18
C GLU A 238 -7.56 10.18 21.41
N ASP A 239 -8.12 9.19 22.11
CA ASP A 239 -7.47 8.50 23.23
C ASP A 239 -6.61 7.31 22.77
N SER A 240 -6.58 6.99 21.47
CA SER A 240 -5.71 5.96 20.93
C SER A 240 -4.28 6.50 20.68
N PRO A 241 -3.22 5.68 20.69
CA PRO A 241 -1.86 6.17 20.47
C PRO A 241 -1.66 6.82 19.10
N LEU A 242 -0.82 7.85 19.01
CA LEU A 242 -0.33 8.38 17.74
C LEU A 242 0.55 7.36 17.02
N GLU A 243 0.50 7.34 15.68
CA GLU A 243 1.09 6.28 14.88
C GLU A 243 1.97 6.85 13.75
N ASN A 244 3.27 6.55 13.77
CA ASN A 244 4.25 7.16 12.84
C ASN A 244 4.06 6.74 11.37
N SER A 245 3.60 5.52 11.09
CA SER A 245 3.37 5.07 9.73
C SER A 245 2.26 5.86 9.06
N THR A 246 1.22 6.31 9.78
CA THR A 246 0.15 7.13 9.20
C THR A 246 0.70 8.40 8.55
N ALA A 247 1.64 9.08 9.21
CA ALA A 247 2.27 10.28 8.65
C ALA A 247 3.06 9.97 7.38
N ALA A 248 3.78 8.85 7.33
CA ALA A 248 4.51 8.43 6.14
C ALA A 248 3.57 8.02 4.99
N PHE A 249 2.50 7.26 5.27
CA PHE A 249 1.48 6.87 4.29
C PHE A 249 0.76 8.07 3.71
N TYR A 250 0.30 9.00 4.54
CA TYR A 250 -0.46 10.16 4.07
C TYR A 250 0.44 11.17 3.36
N ALA A 251 1.67 11.39 3.85
CA ALA A 251 2.61 12.26 3.14
C ALA A 251 2.95 11.73 1.75
N SER A 252 3.25 10.43 1.61
CA SER A 252 3.55 9.83 0.31
C SER A 252 2.34 9.83 -0.62
N GLY A 253 1.18 9.35 -0.16
CA GLY A 253 -0.01 9.23 -0.99
C GLY A 253 -0.54 10.58 -1.47
N VAL A 254 -0.60 11.59 -0.58
CA VAL A 254 -1.05 12.95 -0.97
C VAL A 254 -0.06 13.62 -1.91
N ARG A 255 1.25 13.48 -1.70
CA ARG A 255 2.25 14.04 -2.62
C ARG A 255 2.15 13.41 -4.01
N LYS A 256 2.00 12.09 -4.10
CA LYS A 256 1.78 11.38 -5.36
C LYS A 256 0.50 11.87 -6.05
N ALA A 257 -0.61 11.99 -5.30
CA ALA A 257 -1.87 12.51 -5.84
C ALA A 257 -1.75 13.93 -6.39
N LEU A 258 -1.02 14.83 -5.70
CA LEU A 258 -0.74 16.18 -6.17
C LEU A 258 0.12 16.17 -7.44
N ARG A 259 1.19 15.35 -7.47
CA ARG A 259 2.08 15.20 -8.64
C ARG A 259 1.32 14.72 -9.88
N LEU A 260 0.35 13.82 -9.70
CA LEU A 260 -0.50 13.29 -10.76
C LEU A 260 -1.68 14.21 -11.14
N GLY A 261 -1.87 15.33 -10.44
CA GLY A 261 -3.00 16.23 -10.67
C GLY A 261 -4.36 15.65 -10.27
N LEU A 262 -4.38 14.60 -9.43
CA LEU A 262 -5.60 14.00 -8.89
C LEU A 262 -6.22 14.86 -7.77
N LEU A 263 -5.42 15.74 -7.16
CA LEU A 263 -5.83 16.73 -6.19
C LEU A 263 -5.29 18.10 -6.59
N GLU A 264 -6.06 19.15 -6.33
CA GLU A 264 -5.60 20.53 -6.48
C GLU A 264 -4.76 20.95 -5.27
N GLU A 265 -3.63 21.60 -5.52
CA GLU A 265 -2.77 22.12 -4.46
C GLU A 265 -3.49 23.22 -3.66
N SER A 266 -3.39 23.13 -2.34
CA SER A 266 -3.93 24.13 -1.41
C SER A 266 -3.01 24.28 -0.20
N ALA A 267 -3.12 25.41 0.50
CA ALA A 267 -2.31 25.67 1.69
C ALA A 267 -2.52 24.60 2.77
N GLU A 268 -3.74 24.07 2.88
CA GLU A 268 -4.11 23.01 3.79
C GLU A 268 -3.41 21.69 3.47
N LEU A 269 -3.39 21.28 2.19
CA LEU A 269 -2.71 20.06 1.76
C LEU A 269 -1.19 20.19 1.89
N THR A 270 -0.62 21.33 1.52
CA THR A 270 0.81 21.60 1.70
C THR A 270 1.19 21.53 3.18
N ALA A 271 0.41 22.16 4.06
CA ALA A 271 0.63 22.08 5.51
C ALA A 271 0.48 20.65 6.05
N LEU A 272 -0.50 19.88 5.56
CA LEU A 272 -0.69 18.48 5.94
C LEU A 272 0.57 17.65 5.65
N VAL A 273 1.05 17.70 4.41
CA VAL A 273 2.19 16.87 3.98
C VAL A 273 3.49 17.32 4.63
N GLU A 274 3.72 18.62 4.80
CA GLU A 274 4.93 19.13 5.46
C GLU A 274 4.99 18.73 6.94
N ARG A 275 3.87 18.82 7.66
CA ARG A 275 3.81 18.39 9.07
C ARG A 275 4.00 16.89 9.19
N ALA A 276 3.34 16.11 8.32
CA ALA A 276 3.45 14.66 8.30
C ALA A 276 4.88 14.19 7.96
N THR A 277 5.51 14.74 6.91
CA THR A 277 6.91 14.46 6.56
C THR A 277 7.84 14.80 7.73
N ARG A 278 7.67 15.97 8.35
CA ARG A 278 8.51 16.38 9.49
C ARG A 278 8.36 15.45 10.68
N ALA A 279 7.15 14.99 10.98
CA ALA A 279 6.88 14.04 12.05
C ALA A 279 7.53 12.68 11.79
N ALA A 280 7.35 12.13 10.57
CA ALA A 280 7.93 10.84 10.18
C ALA A 280 9.48 10.89 10.19
N VAL A 281 10.07 11.94 9.64
CA VAL A 281 11.53 12.16 9.68
C VAL A 281 12.02 12.32 11.11
N GLY A 282 11.30 13.10 11.94
CA GLY A 282 11.65 13.30 13.35
C GLY A 282 11.58 12.05 14.21
N ALA A 283 10.74 11.08 13.84
CA ALA A 283 10.65 9.77 14.49
C ALA A 283 11.73 8.78 14.01
N THR A 284 12.43 9.08 12.91
CA THR A 284 13.39 8.16 12.29
C THR A 284 14.75 8.25 12.98
N GLY A 285 15.27 7.10 13.40
CA GLY A 285 16.57 7.00 14.06
C GLY A 285 17.75 7.26 13.11
N PRO A 286 18.98 7.41 13.65
CA PRO A 286 20.18 7.61 12.85
C PRO A 286 20.54 6.39 11.99
N ASP A 287 20.00 5.21 12.31
CA ASP A 287 20.11 3.98 11.51
C ASP A 287 19.09 3.93 10.36
N GLY A 288 18.28 4.98 10.18
CA GLY A 288 17.21 5.04 9.18
C GLY A 288 15.93 4.31 9.59
N GLY A 289 15.84 3.74 10.80
CA GLY A 289 14.67 2.99 11.26
C GLY A 289 13.58 3.89 11.85
N MET A 290 12.37 3.81 11.32
CA MET A 290 11.19 4.47 11.89
C MET A 290 10.36 3.48 12.71
N PRO A 291 10.19 3.70 14.04
CA PRO A 291 9.39 2.82 14.87
C PRO A 291 7.90 3.02 14.61
N ILE A 292 7.20 1.92 14.32
CA ILE A 292 5.78 1.89 13.97
C ILE A 292 5.11 0.65 14.59
N SER A 293 3.79 0.59 14.58
CA SER A 293 3.05 -0.59 15.06
C SER A 293 3.26 -1.82 14.16
N TYR A 294 3.24 -3.01 14.77
CA TYR A 294 3.37 -4.30 14.07
C TYR A 294 2.17 -4.57 13.14
N ALA A 295 2.24 -5.66 12.37
CA ALA A 295 1.12 -6.16 11.59
C ALA A 295 -0.10 -6.31 12.51
N THR A 296 -1.18 -5.61 12.17
CA THR A 296 -2.35 -5.48 13.03
C THR A 296 -3.51 -6.19 12.34
N PRO A 297 -4.07 -7.27 12.89
CA PRO A 297 -5.23 -7.94 12.32
C PRO A 297 -6.51 -7.15 12.61
N VAL A 298 -7.59 -7.48 11.90
CA VAL A 298 -8.94 -6.97 12.23
C VAL A 298 -9.29 -7.42 13.63
N GLY A 299 -9.69 -6.48 14.48
CA GLY A 299 -10.08 -6.75 15.85
C GLY A 299 -10.78 -5.57 16.50
N GLU A 300 -10.89 -5.65 17.83
CA GLU A 300 -11.44 -4.61 18.69
C GLU A 300 -10.41 -3.51 18.94
N ARG A 301 -10.83 -2.40 19.57
CA ARG A 301 -9.94 -1.29 19.97
C ARG A 301 -8.62 -1.76 20.59
N ALA A 302 -8.69 -2.74 21.49
CA ALA A 302 -7.53 -3.32 22.19
C ALA A 302 -6.46 -3.89 21.23
N THR A 303 -6.86 -4.38 20.05
CA THR A 303 -5.94 -4.94 19.04
C THR A 303 -5.02 -3.86 18.48
N TYR A 304 -5.52 -2.65 18.26
CA TYR A 304 -4.76 -1.55 17.65
C TYR A 304 -3.94 -0.80 18.69
N VAL A 305 -4.51 -0.50 19.86
CA VAL A 305 -3.83 0.30 20.89
C VAL A 305 -2.69 -0.45 21.58
N ASN A 306 -2.74 -1.79 21.59
CA ASN A 306 -1.71 -2.64 22.21
C ASN A 306 -0.75 -3.26 21.19
N ALA A 307 -0.82 -2.87 19.91
CA ALA A 307 0.06 -3.41 18.89
C ALA A 307 1.53 -3.09 19.25
N PRO A 308 2.43 -4.09 19.31
CA PRO A 308 3.83 -3.84 19.63
C PRO A 308 4.47 -2.97 18.56
N THR A 309 5.46 -2.16 18.95
CA THR A 309 6.16 -1.26 18.04
C THR A 309 7.55 -1.76 17.66
N GLY A 310 7.98 -1.50 16.43
CA GLY A 310 9.30 -1.86 15.91
C GLY A 310 9.54 -1.24 14.54
N VAL A 311 10.63 -1.62 13.87
CA VAL A 311 10.94 -1.17 12.50
C VAL A 311 10.53 -2.26 11.53
N PHE A 312 9.58 -1.95 10.65
CA PHE A 312 9.00 -2.91 9.72
C PHE A 312 8.88 -2.33 8.29
N PRO A 313 8.78 -3.19 7.25
CA PRO A 313 8.65 -2.76 5.85
C PRO A 313 7.50 -1.77 5.60
N TRP A 314 6.35 -1.95 6.25
CA TRP A 314 5.19 -1.04 6.16
C TRP A 314 5.36 0.30 6.90
N GLY A 315 6.52 0.55 7.50
CA GLY A 315 6.95 1.88 7.96
C GLY A 315 8.02 2.47 7.03
N GLN A 316 9.00 1.65 6.66
CA GLN A 316 10.13 2.08 5.83
C GLN A 316 9.72 2.42 4.39
N GLY A 317 8.84 1.62 3.78
CA GLY A 317 8.36 1.83 2.41
C GLY A 317 7.68 3.19 2.24
N PRO A 318 6.57 3.47 2.96
CA PRO A 318 5.89 4.76 2.89
C PRO A 318 6.78 5.96 3.23
N LEU A 319 7.73 5.80 4.16
CA LEU A 319 8.69 6.86 4.49
C LEU A 319 9.62 7.14 3.29
N LEU A 320 10.15 6.09 2.67
CA LEU A 320 11.02 6.23 1.51
C LEU A 320 10.26 6.81 0.30
N LEU A 321 9.00 6.41 0.08
CA LEU A 321 8.12 7.02 -0.93
C LEU A 321 7.90 8.51 -0.64
N ALA A 322 7.59 8.88 0.60
CA ALA A 322 7.35 10.28 0.96
C ALA A 322 8.58 11.17 0.71
N LEU A 323 9.77 10.66 1.01
CA LEU A 323 11.04 11.35 0.76
C LEU A 323 11.39 11.40 -0.74
N THR A 324 11.08 10.35 -1.49
CA THR A 324 11.28 10.27 -2.95
C THR A 324 10.39 11.28 -3.67
N GLU A 325 9.10 11.33 -3.32
CA GLU A 325 8.14 12.31 -3.85
C GLU A 325 8.56 13.76 -3.52
N GLU A 326 9.00 14.01 -2.29
CA GLU A 326 9.52 15.33 -1.91
C GLU A 326 10.75 15.74 -2.74
N GLN A 327 11.68 14.81 -2.95
CA GLN A 327 12.89 15.05 -3.71
C GLN A 327 12.58 15.27 -5.21
N ALA A 328 11.68 14.49 -5.78
CA ALA A 328 11.23 14.63 -7.18
C ALA A 328 10.56 15.99 -7.41
N ALA A 329 9.68 16.43 -6.50
CA ALA A 329 9.04 17.75 -6.58
C ALA A 329 10.06 18.90 -6.55
N ARG A 330 11.11 18.78 -5.72
CA ARG A 330 12.21 19.78 -5.67
C ARG A 330 13.03 19.82 -6.96
N GLN A 331 13.30 18.67 -7.58
CA GLN A 331 14.02 18.61 -8.86
C GLN A 331 13.19 19.21 -10.01
N GLY A 332 11.90 18.90 -10.07
CA GLY A 332 10.98 19.47 -11.06
C GLY A 332 10.81 20.99 -10.94
N ALA A 333 10.84 21.55 -9.73
CA ALA A 333 10.79 23.00 -9.50
C ALA A 333 12.08 23.74 -9.90
N THR A 334 13.18 23.03 -10.16
CA THR A 334 14.47 23.60 -10.56
C THR A 334 14.78 23.49 -12.05
N ALA A 335 13.90 22.86 -12.83
CA ALA A 335 14.01 22.71 -14.29
C ALA A 335 13.19 23.78 -15.02
#